data_AF-A0A916VJK1-F1
#
_entry.id   AF-A0A916VJK1-F1
#
_cell.length_a   1.000
_cell.length_b   1.000
_cell.length_c   1.000
_cell.angle_alpha   90.00
_cell.angle_beta   90.00
_cell.angle_gamma   90.00
#
_symmetry.space_group_name_H-M   'P 1'
#
loop_
_entity.id
_entity.type
_entity.pdbx_description
1 polymer ?
#
loop_
_entity_poly.entity_id
_entity_poly.type
_entity_poly.pdbx_seq_one_letter_code
_entity_poly.pdbx_strand_id
1 'polypeptide(L)'
;MLKPRLWLAQNMAARQTRFGMALVSALVLASCAGTQSDVGPSASQTQAAETMQAQVEQAEAERMAAEEARQQAERRERVLQAEVDRLAREEAAAEAAREQAEREAAQARREAEERRRRQQARAEQEARIAAQEERINELETQIASYDAMIAEQEETNARLRDAVMAAEDLLRALNVEQEKYDNVDTSGEPIAPLNKARLSELESRTNQLINAAQSRSQ
;
A
#
# COMPACT_ATOMS: atom_id res chain seq x y z
N MET A 1 -3.01 -12.83 -24.88
CA MET A 1 -2.13 -12.53 -26.03
C MET A 1 -1.34 -11.28 -25.73
N LEU A 2 -0.07 -11.39 -25.35
CA LEU A 2 1.00 -10.40 -25.50
C LEU A 2 2.28 -11.07 -24.97
N LYS A 3 3.15 -11.47 -25.90
CA LYS A 3 4.44 -12.14 -25.70
C LYS A 3 5.59 -11.14 -26.00
N PRO A 4 6.84 -11.46 -25.66
CA PRO A 4 7.72 -10.61 -24.85
C PRO A 4 8.85 -9.94 -25.65
N ARG A 5 9.49 -8.93 -25.05
CA ARG A 5 10.77 -8.36 -25.51
C ARG A 5 11.93 -8.99 -24.74
N LEU A 6 12.50 -10.05 -25.32
CA LEU A 6 13.93 -10.37 -25.24
C LEU A 6 14.65 -9.43 -26.20
N TRP A 7 15.71 -8.73 -25.79
CA TRP A 7 16.84 -8.38 -26.66
C TRP A 7 18.05 -7.94 -25.81
N LEU A 8 19.20 -8.51 -26.16
CA LEU A 8 20.59 -8.08 -25.93
C LEU A 8 21.25 -8.24 -24.55
N ALA A 9 21.83 -9.42 -24.36
CA ALA A 9 23.23 -9.50 -23.97
C ALA A 9 24.11 -9.25 -25.20
N GLN A 10 25.09 -8.35 -25.12
CA GLN A 10 26.40 -8.42 -25.79
C GLN A 10 27.19 -7.11 -25.61
N ASN A 11 28.52 -7.26 -25.50
CA ASN A 11 29.58 -6.23 -25.52
C ASN A 11 30.05 -5.70 -24.16
N MET A 12 31.14 -6.29 -23.64
CA MET A 12 32.48 -5.67 -23.65
C MET A 12 33.48 -6.56 -22.89
N ALA A 13 33.90 -7.65 -23.54
CA ALA A 13 35.10 -8.40 -23.17
C ALA A 13 36.06 -8.31 -24.35
N ALA A 14 36.94 -7.30 -24.36
CA ALA A 14 38.18 -7.24 -25.17
C ALA A 14 38.85 -5.87 -25.03
N ARG A 15 39.82 -5.75 -24.11
CA ARG A 15 40.89 -4.73 -24.16
C ARG A 15 42.11 -5.32 -23.46
N GLN A 16 42.92 -6.05 -24.23
CA GLN A 16 44.18 -5.56 -24.81
C GLN A 16 45.38 -5.72 -23.85
N THR A 17 45.78 -6.97 -23.67
CA THR A 17 47.19 -7.36 -23.56
C THR A 17 47.86 -7.14 -24.93
N ARG A 18 48.97 -6.38 -24.97
CA ARG A 18 50.07 -6.39 -25.98
C ARG A 18 50.78 -5.04 -25.99
N PHE A 19 51.87 -4.92 -25.24
CA PHE A 19 53.06 -4.17 -25.67
C PHE A 19 54.25 -4.71 -24.87
N GLY A 20 54.74 -5.86 -25.34
CA GLY A 20 56.08 -6.33 -25.01
C GLY A 20 57.09 -5.73 -25.98
N MET A 21 58.24 -5.38 -25.42
CA MET A 21 59.55 -5.81 -25.94
C MET A 21 59.95 -5.32 -27.33
N ALA A 22 60.51 -4.10 -27.40
CA ALA A 22 61.44 -3.70 -28.46
C ALA A 22 62.28 -2.49 -28.00
N LEU A 23 63.50 -2.72 -27.51
CA LEU A 23 64.73 -2.18 -28.12
C LEU A 23 65.95 -2.60 -27.29
N VAL A 24 66.72 -3.51 -27.86
CA VAL A 24 68.09 -3.89 -27.49
C VAL A 24 69.02 -3.19 -28.50
N SER A 25 70.21 -2.78 -28.05
CA SER A 25 71.43 -2.45 -28.84
C SER A 25 71.66 -1.01 -29.34
N ALA A 26 72.65 -0.35 -28.72
CA ALA A 26 73.68 0.48 -29.38
C ALA A 26 74.95 0.50 -28.47
N LEU A 27 75.99 -0.27 -28.80
CA LEU A 27 77.32 0.15 -29.32
C LEU A 27 78.06 1.19 -28.44
N VAL A 28 79.13 0.88 -27.68
CA VAL A 28 80.52 0.43 -28.03
C VAL A 28 81.44 1.56 -28.57
N LEU A 29 82.43 1.92 -27.73
CA LEU A 29 83.81 2.42 -27.97
C LEU A 29 84.09 3.77 -28.67
N ALA A 30 84.72 4.69 -27.92
CA ALA A 30 85.81 5.64 -28.27
C ALA A 30 85.86 6.72 -27.14
N SER A 31 86.96 7.21 -26.59
CA SER A 31 88.34 7.34 -27.04
C SER A 31 89.24 7.59 -25.83
N CYS A 32 90.27 6.76 -25.66
CA CYS A 32 91.50 7.13 -24.99
C CYS A 32 92.43 7.76 -26.02
N ALA A 33 92.81 9.03 -25.85
CA ALA A 33 94.04 9.63 -26.37
C ALA A 33 94.24 10.98 -25.68
N GLY A 34 95.26 11.11 -24.82
CA GLY A 34 96.39 12.03 -25.06
C GLY A 34 96.11 13.40 -24.42
N THR A 35 97.02 14.11 -23.76
CA THR A 35 98.48 14.15 -23.86
C THR A 35 99.03 14.92 -22.66
N GLN A 36 100.24 14.53 -22.30
CA GLN A 36 101.14 15.04 -21.27
C GLN A 36 101.53 16.51 -21.52
N SER A 37 101.63 17.32 -20.45
CA SER A 37 102.48 18.51 -20.40
C SER A 37 102.85 18.76 -18.94
N ASP A 38 104.14 18.64 -18.65
CA ASP A 38 104.76 18.86 -17.35
C ASP A 38 105.68 20.09 -17.49
N VAL A 39 105.40 21.17 -16.74
CA VAL A 39 106.38 22.22 -16.37
C VAL A 39 105.96 22.90 -15.05
N GLY A 40 106.67 22.57 -13.96
CA GLY A 40 107.11 23.54 -12.93
C GLY A 40 106.41 23.56 -11.55
N PRO A 41 107.09 23.12 -10.46
CA PRO A 41 106.64 23.35 -9.09
C PRO A 41 107.56 24.36 -8.37
N SER A 42 107.02 25.46 -7.81
CA SER A 42 107.53 26.16 -6.60
C SER A 42 106.93 27.57 -6.41
N ALA A 43 105.61 27.65 -6.16
CA ALA A 43 104.95 28.76 -5.44
C ALA A 43 103.47 28.43 -5.09
N SER A 44 103.05 27.17 -5.21
CA SER A 44 101.63 26.78 -5.27
C SER A 44 101.16 25.90 -4.10
N GLN A 45 102.03 25.47 -3.17
CA GLN A 45 101.62 24.56 -2.10
C GLN A 45 100.77 25.22 -1.00
N THR A 46 100.98 26.50 -0.69
CA THR A 46 100.14 27.24 0.27
C THR A 46 98.79 27.67 -0.35
N GLN A 47 98.76 28.08 -1.61
CA GLN A 47 97.50 28.34 -2.34
C GLN A 47 96.72 27.04 -2.65
N ALA A 48 97.39 25.90 -2.85
CA ALA A 48 96.72 24.60 -3.00
C ALA A 48 96.06 24.13 -1.70
N ALA A 49 96.66 24.42 -0.54
CA ALA A 49 96.08 24.11 0.76
C ALA A 49 94.86 25.00 1.08
N GLU A 50 94.94 26.32 0.84
CA GLU A 50 93.82 27.26 1.00
C GLU A 50 92.66 26.97 0.03
N THR A 51 92.95 26.59 -1.22
CA THR A 51 91.92 26.20 -2.20
C THR A 51 91.31 24.83 -1.90
N MET A 52 92.05 23.90 -1.30
CA MET A 52 91.48 22.65 -0.78
C MET A 52 90.54 22.92 0.41
N GLN A 53 90.92 23.83 1.32
CA GLN A 53 90.10 24.16 2.49
C GLN A 53 88.80 24.87 2.10
N ALA A 54 88.87 25.83 1.16
CA ALA A 54 87.68 26.48 0.59
C ALA A 54 86.78 25.50 -0.20
N GLN A 55 87.36 24.50 -0.89
CA GLN A 55 86.59 23.45 -1.58
C GLN A 55 85.92 22.48 -0.60
N VAL A 56 86.55 22.18 0.54
CA VAL A 56 85.94 21.36 1.60
C VAL A 56 84.77 22.10 2.24
N GLU A 57 84.93 23.38 2.58
CA GLU A 57 83.83 24.21 3.12
C GLU A 57 82.67 24.38 2.11
N GLN A 58 82.96 24.56 0.82
CA GLN A 58 81.92 24.56 -0.22
C GLN A 58 81.21 23.22 -0.34
N ALA A 59 81.94 22.10 -0.32
CA ALA A 59 81.36 20.76 -0.38
C ALA A 59 80.50 20.44 0.85
N GLU A 60 80.88 20.93 2.04
CA GLU A 60 80.08 20.80 3.26
C GLU A 60 78.82 21.69 3.21
N ALA A 61 78.93 22.91 2.72
CA ALA A 61 77.78 23.80 2.52
C ALA A 61 76.77 23.23 1.49
N GLU A 62 77.26 22.64 0.40
CA GLU A 62 76.41 21.96 -0.59
C GLU A 62 75.71 20.72 -0.02
N ARG A 63 76.38 19.95 0.83
CA ARG A 63 75.77 18.79 1.52
C ARG A 63 74.67 19.24 2.48
N MET A 64 74.91 20.27 3.29
CA MET A 64 73.88 20.81 4.18
C MET A 64 72.69 21.36 3.40
N ALA A 65 72.92 22.10 2.31
CA ALA A 65 71.85 22.60 1.44
C ALA A 65 71.05 21.46 0.78
N ALA A 66 71.72 20.37 0.36
CA ALA A 66 71.07 19.20 -0.20
C ALA A 66 70.23 18.43 0.84
N GLU A 67 70.71 18.31 2.08
CA GLU A 67 69.96 17.71 3.19
C GLU A 67 68.74 18.56 3.57
N GLU A 68 68.89 19.88 3.66
CA GLU A 68 67.76 20.80 3.90
C GLU A 68 66.71 20.71 2.79
N ALA A 69 67.15 20.65 1.52
CA ALA A 69 66.25 20.49 0.38
C ALA A 69 65.47 19.17 0.45
N ARG A 70 66.12 18.06 0.83
CA ARG A 70 65.46 16.76 1.05
C ARG A 70 64.44 16.83 2.18
N GLN A 71 64.80 17.41 3.31
CA GLN A 71 63.87 17.57 4.43
C GLN A 71 62.67 18.47 4.08
N GLN A 72 62.88 19.53 3.29
CA GLN A 72 61.79 20.36 2.80
C GLN A 72 60.87 19.61 1.83
N ALA A 73 61.43 18.80 0.93
CA ALA A 73 60.65 17.95 0.03
C ALA A 73 59.79 16.94 0.80
N GLU A 74 60.37 16.23 1.77
CA GLU A 74 59.62 15.29 2.63
C GLU A 74 58.53 16.00 3.44
N ARG A 75 58.79 17.20 3.96
CA ARG A 75 57.76 17.99 4.68
C ARG A 75 56.60 18.35 3.76
N ARG A 76 56.88 18.78 2.53
CA ARG A 76 55.83 19.11 1.54
C ARG A 76 55.02 17.87 1.16
N GLU A 77 55.68 16.73 0.96
CA GLU A 77 55.01 15.48 0.65
C GLU A 77 54.10 15.02 1.79
N ARG A 78 54.56 15.11 3.05
CA ARG A 78 53.71 14.79 4.23
C ARG A 78 52.50 15.71 4.33
N VAL A 79 52.63 16.99 4.03
CA VAL A 79 51.51 17.94 4.03
C VAL A 79 50.51 17.61 2.92
N LEU A 80 50.98 17.32 1.71
CA LEU A 80 50.12 16.91 0.60
C LEU A 80 49.39 15.60 0.90
N GLN A 81 50.09 14.61 1.46
CA GLN A 81 49.49 13.34 1.86
C GLN A 81 48.41 13.53 2.93
N ALA A 82 48.68 14.37 3.93
CA ALA A 82 47.70 14.69 4.97
C ALA A 82 46.45 15.39 4.41
N GLU A 83 46.62 16.26 3.40
CA GLU A 83 45.49 16.94 2.74
C GLU A 83 44.65 15.96 1.91
N VAL A 84 45.29 15.06 1.16
CA VAL A 84 44.61 14.00 0.40
C VAL A 84 43.83 13.07 1.35
N ASP A 85 44.45 12.67 2.46
CA ASP A 85 43.79 11.84 3.47
C ASP A 85 42.60 12.57 4.12
N ARG A 86 42.69 13.90 4.31
CA ARG A 86 41.57 14.69 4.83
C ARG A 86 40.41 14.72 3.84
N LEU A 87 40.68 15.03 2.57
CA LEU A 87 39.66 15.06 1.52
C LEU A 87 38.99 13.69 1.34
N ALA A 88 39.76 12.60 1.33
CA ALA A 88 39.23 11.25 1.24
C ALA A 88 38.28 10.91 2.41
N ARG A 89 38.58 11.39 3.63
CA ARG A 89 37.70 11.20 4.80
C ARG A 89 36.43 12.05 4.71
N GLU A 90 36.54 13.28 4.23
CA GLU A 90 35.39 14.17 4.02
C GLU A 90 34.42 13.59 2.97
N GLU A 91 34.95 13.08 1.86
CA GLU A 91 34.16 12.42 0.82
C GLU A 91 33.47 11.15 1.35
N ALA A 92 34.20 10.28 2.07
CA ALA A 92 33.64 9.08 2.67
C ALA A 92 32.53 9.41 3.70
N ALA A 93 32.71 10.46 4.51
CA ALA A 93 31.70 10.92 5.45
C ALA A 93 30.46 11.48 4.73
N ALA A 94 30.64 12.23 3.66
CA ALA A 94 29.55 12.77 2.85
C ALA A 94 28.76 11.67 2.15
N GLU A 95 29.43 10.64 1.62
CA GLU A 95 28.79 9.48 1.00
C GLU A 95 27.99 8.67 2.04
N ALA A 96 28.59 8.39 3.21
CA ALA A 96 27.90 7.71 4.30
C ALA A 96 26.65 8.50 4.77
N ALA A 97 26.73 9.83 4.85
CA ALA A 97 25.60 10.67 5.20
C ALA A 97 24.48 10.63 4.15
N ARG A 98 24.83 10.60 2.86
CA ARG A 98 23.85 10.46 1.76
C ARG A 98 23.17 9.11 1.78
N GLU A 99 23.93 8.04 1.97
CA GLU A 99 23.37 6.69 2.05
C GLU A 99 22.43 6.55 3.25
N GLN A 100 22.81 7.11 4.40
CA GLN A 100 21.94 7.13 5.58
C GLN A 100 20.65 7.92 5.33
N ALA A 101 20.76 9.12 4.74
CA ALA A 101 19.58 9.92 4.40
C ALA A 101 18.66 9.21 3.39
N GLU A 102 19.21 8.49 2.42
CA GLU A 102 18.42 7.71 1.46
C GLU A 102 17.69 6.54 2.15
N ARG A 103 18.37 5.83 3.05
CA ARG A 103 17.77 4.75 3.84
C ARG A 103 16.62 5.26 4.72
N GLU A 104 16.81 6.37 5.41
CA GLU A 104 15.78 7.01 6.24
C GLU A 104 14.60 7.48 5.39
N ALA A 105 14.86 8.13 4.25
CA ALA A 105 13.82 8.55 3.33
C ALA A 105 13.04 7.36 2.75
N ALA A 106 13.71 6.25 2.44
CA ALA A 106 13.08 5.02 1.98
C ALA A 106 12.22 4.39 3.07
N GLN A 107 12.68 4.36 4.32
CA GLN A 107 11.89 3.89 5.46
C GLN A 107 10.66 4.75 5.70
N ALA A 108 10.82 6.08 5.75
CA ALA A 108 9.72 7.01 5.92
C ALA A 108 8.64 6.87 4.83
N ARG A 109 9.05 6.64 3.57
CA ARG A 109 8.14 6.36 2.46
C ARG A 109 7.36 5.06 2.67
N ARG A 110 8.04 3.98 3.08
CA ARG A 110 7.39 2.68 3.36
C ARG A 110 6.37 2.81 4.49
N GLU A 111 6.73 3.47 5.58
CA GLU A 111 5.82 3.71 6.70
C GLU A 111 4.62 4.57 6.31
N ALA A 112 4.84 5.62 5.51
CA ALA A 112 3.75 6.45 5.00
C ALA A 112 2.80 5.65 4.10
N GLU A 113 3.33 4.80 3.22
CA GLU A 113 2.52 3.92 2.38
C GLU A 113 1.75 2.89 3.20
N GLU A 114 2.39 2.26 4.20
CA GLU A 114 1.70 1.33 5.10
C GLU A 114 0.58 2.01 5.88
N ARG A 115 0.82 3.22 6.42
CA ARG A 115 -0.24 4.00 7.09
C ARG A 115 -1.39 4.29 6.13
N ARG A 116 -1.10 4.70 4.90
CA ARG A 116 -2.13 4.95 3.88
C ARG A 116 -2.92 3.68 3.56
N ARG A 117 -2.26 2.54 3.37
CA ARG A 117 -2.92 1.25 3.13
C ARG A 117 -3.81 0.84 4.30
N ARG A 118 -3.34 1.01 5.55
CA ARG A 118 -4.13 0.71 6.76
C ARG A 118 -5.35 1.63 6.87
N GLN A 119 -5.20 2.92 6.57
CA GLN A 119 -6.32 3.86 6.56
C GLN A 119 -7.35 3.52 5.48
N GLN A 120 -6.89 3.21 4.26
CA GLN A 120 -7.77 2.78 3.17
C GLN A 120 -8.52 1.50 3.52
N ALA A 121 -7.83 0.49 4.06
CA ALA A 121 -8.48 -0.76 4.49
C ALA A 121 -9.54 -0.53 5.58
N ARG A 122 -9.28 0.38 6.54
CA ARG A 122 -10.26 0.75 7.56
C ARG A 122 -11.48 1.46 6.96
N ALA A 123 -11.25 2.44 6.10
CA ALA A 123 -12.33 3.17 5.43
C ALA A 123 -13.19 2.24 4.55
N GLU A 124 -12.56 1.30 3.83
CA GLU A 124 -13.29 0.29 3.05
C GLU A 124 -14.10 -0.65 3.94
N GLN A 125 -13.56 -1.06 5.09
CA GLN A 125 -14.29 -1.88 6.05
C GLN A 125 -15.49 -1.14 6.65
N GLU A 126 -15.30 0.11 7.06
CA GLU A 126 -16.36 0.97 7.59
C GLU A 126 -17.46 1.19 6.55
N ALA A 127 -17.11 1.47 5.30
CA ALA A 127 -18.08 1.59 4.21
C ALA A 127 -18.87 0.30 3.97
N ARG A 128 -18.21 -0.87 4.07
CA ARG A 128 -18.89 -2.18 3.96
C ARG A 128 -19.83 -2.44 5.13
N ILE A 129 -19.48 -2.01 6.34
CA ILE A 129 -20.35 -2.16 7.52
C ILE A 129 -21.56 -1.25 7.38
N ALA A 130 -21.36 0.03 7.04
CA ALA A 130 -22.45 0.98 6.83
C ALA A 130 -23.45 0.51 5.75
N ALA A 131 -22.96 -0.02 4.63
CA ALA A 131 -23.83 -0.56 3.58
C ALA A 131 -24.61 -1.81 4.04
N GLN A 132 -24.03 -2.65 4.91
CA GLN A 132 -24.72 -3.79 5.49
C GLN A 132 -25.79 -3.34 6.50
N GLU A 133 -25.50 -2.36 7.34
CA GLU A 133 -26.46 -1.79 8.29
C GLU A 133 -27.66 -1.16 7.55
N GLU A 134 -27.43 -0.42 6.47
CA GLU A 134 -28.51 0.11 5.63
C GLU A 134 -29.38 -1.01 5.07
N ARG A 135 -28.77 -2.10 4.59
CA ARG A 135 -29.49 -3.27 4.10
C ARG A 135 -30.29 -3.98 5.21
N ILE A 136 -29.75 -4.05 6.42
CA ILE A 136 -30.45 -4.61 7.58
C ILE A 136 -31.68 -3.77 7.89
N ASN A 137 -31.54 -2.44 7.98
CA ASN A 137 -32.64 -1.53 8.26
C ASN A 137 -33.75 -1.61 7.19
N GLU A 138 -33.37 -1.74 5.91
CA GLU A 138 -34.30 -1.95 4.81
C GLU A 138 -35.10 -3.26 5.01
N LEU A 139 -34.41 -4.35 5.32
CA LEU A 139 -35.03 -5.67 5.54
C LEU A 139 -35.91 -5.68 6.79
N GLU A 140 -35.50 -5.05 7.89
CA GLU A 140 -36.32 -4.92 9.10
C GLU A 140 -37.61 -4.14 8.83
N THR A 141 -37.52 -3.08 8.02
CA THR A 141 -38.71 -2.32 7.59
C THR A 141 -39.64 -3.18 6.73
N GLN A 142 -39.09 -3.98 5.81
CA GLN A 142 -39.88 -4.91 5.01
C GLN A 142 -40.56 -5.99 5.86
N ILE A 143 -39.84 -6.55 6.84
CA ILE A 143 -40.39 -7.53 7.78
C ILE A 143 -41.55 -6.92 8.56
N ALA A 144 -41.36 -5.73 9.15
CA ALA A 144 -42.41 -5.04 9.89
C ALA A 144 -43.65 -4.76 9.02
N SER A 145 -43.45 -4.42 7.74
CA SER A 145 -44.54 -4.26 6.78
C SER A 145 -45.26 -5.58 6.50
N TYR A 146 -44.54 -6.68 6.32
CA TYR A 146 -45.15 -7.99 6.09
C TYR A 146 -45.88 -8.50 7.32
N ASP A 147 -45.35 -8.30 8.52
CA ASP A 147 -46.01 -8.67 9.76
C ASP A 147 -47.35 -7.92 9.93
N ALA A 148 -47.38 -6.63 9.59
CA ALA A 148 -48.62 -5.85 9.59
C ALA A 148 -49.64 -6.39 8.57
N MET A 149 -49.19 -6.70 7.34
CA MET A 149 -50.05 -7.28 6.30
C MET A 149 -50.60 -8.66 6.71
N ILE A 150 -49.77 -9.50 7.33
CA ILE A 150 -50.18 -10.83 7.82
C ILE A 150 -51.21 -10.66 8.93
N ALA A 151 -50.99 -9.79 9.91
CA ALA A 151 -51.92 -9.55 11.00
C ALA A 151 -53.29 -9.07 10.50
N GLU A 152 -53.30 -8.16 9.51
CA GLU A 152 -54.54 -7.68 8.86
C GLU A 152 -55.28 -8.81 8.12
N GLN A 153 -54.54 -9.65 7.40
CA GLN A 153 -55.10 -10.80 6.70
C GLN A 153 -55.67 -11.84 7.67
N GLU A 154 -54.99 -12.09 8.78
CA GLU A 154 -55.47 -13.01 9.83
C GLU A 154 -56.76 -12.51 10.48
N GLU A 155 -56.85 -11.20 10.78
CA GLU A 155 -58.06 -10.60 11.31
C GLU A 155 -59.22 -10.67 10.30
N THR A 156 -58.96 -10.38 9.03
CA THR A 156 -59.95 -10.51 7.95
C THR A 156 -60.44 -11.94 7.81
N ASN A 157 -59.53 -12.91 7.86
CA ASN A 157 -59.87 -14.33 7.83
C ASN A 157 -60.70 -14.75 9.06
N ALA A 158 -60.40 -14.23 10.25
CA ALA A 158 -61.19 -14.50 11.45
C ALA A 158 -62.64 -14.01 11.29
N ARG A 159 -62.83 -12.79 10.78
CA ARG A 159 -64.17 -12.23 10.52
C ARG A 159 -64.94 -12.99 9.45
N LEU A 160 -64.26 -13.45 8.40
CA LEU A 160 -64.89 -14.29 7.38
C LEU A 160 -65.36 -15.63 7.96
N ARG A 161 -64.59 -16.25 8.87
CA ARG A 161 -65.03 -17.45 9.59
C ARG A 161 -66.26 -17.17 10.45
N ASP A 162 -66.28 -16.05 11.16
CA ASP A 162 -67.45 -15.64 11.95
C ASP A 162 -68.68 -15.40 11.06
N ALA A 163 -68.49 -14.79 9.88
CA ALA A 163 -69.56 -14.60 8.90
C ALA A 163 -70.13 -15.91 8.38
N VAL A 164 -69.25 -16.90 8.10
CA VAL A 164 -69.66 -18.25 7.69
C VAL A 164 -70.49 -18.92 8.79
N MET A 165 -70.02 -18.87 10.04
CA MET A 165 -70.78 -19.43 11.17
C MET A 165 -72.15 -18.76 11.35
N ALA A 166 -72.22 -17.43 11.23
CA ALA A 166 -73.49 -16.71 11.31
C ALA A 166 -74.45 -17.09 10.16
N ALA A 167 -73.93 -17.28 8.95
CA ALA A 167 -74.71 -17.75 7.81
C ALA A 167 -75.21 -19.19 8.00
N GLU A 168 -74.40 -20.08 8.56
CA GLU A 168 -74.81 -21.44 8.94
C GLU A 168 -75.92 -21.43 10.01
N ASP A 169 -75.82 -20.55 11.02
CA ASP A 169 -76.87 -20.35 12.01
C ASP A 169 -78.18 -19.87 11.39
N LEU A 170 -78.11 -18.92 10.45
CA LEU A 170 -79.26 -18.43 9.70
C LEU A 170 -79.90 -19.56 8.88
N LEU A 171 -79.10 -20.34 8.16
CA LEU A 171 -79.58 -21.49 7.38
C LEU A 171 -80.29 -22.52 8.26
N ARG A 172 -79.71 -22.84 9.44
CA ARG A 172 -80.36 -23.74 10.40
C ARG A 172 -81.69 -23.18 10.90
N ALA A 173 -81.75 -21.88 11.23
CA ALA A 173 -82.98 -21.23 11.65
C ALA A 173 -84.04 -21.23 10.54
N LEU A 174 -83.65 -20.94 9.29
CA LEU A 174 -84.55 -20.99 8.14
C LEU A 174 -85.13 -22.38 7.91
N ASN A 175 -84.32 -23.43 8.02
CA ASN A 175 -84.80 -24.81 7.89
C ASN A 175 -85.84 -25.15 8.98
N VAL A 176 -85.60 -24.75 10.23
CA VAL A 176 -86.57 -24.93 11.33
C VAL A 176 -87.87 -24.16 11.07
N GLU A 177 -87.80 -22.96 10.49
CA GLU A 177 -89.01 -22.21 10.13
C GLU A 177 -89.72 -22.82 8.90
N GLN A 178 -88.99 -23.40 7.94
CA GLN A 178 -89.57 -24.13 6.81
C GLN A 178 -90.40 -25.34 7.26
N GLU A 179 -89.90 -26.12 8.22
CA GLU A 179 -90.64 -27.26 8.80
C GLU A 179 -91.99 -26.86 9.41
N LYS A 180 -92.14 -25.59 9.86
CA LYS A 180 -93.44 -25.09 10.37
C LYS A 180 -94.46 -24.86 9.27
N TYR A 181 -94.01 -24.48 8.06
CA TYR A 181 -94.91 -24.32 6.92
C TYR A 181 -95.43 -25.67 6.40
N ASP A 182 -94.72 -26.77 6.70
CA ASP A 182 -95.20 -28.12 6.41
C ASP A 182 -96.31 -28.57 7.37
N ASN A 183 -96.55 -27.84 8.47
CA ASN A 183 -97.53 -28.19 9.51
C ASN A 183 -98.51 -27.03 9.78
N VAL A 184 -99.52 -26.94 8.92
CA VAL A 184 -100.56 -25.89 8.95
C VAL A 184 -101.87 -26.39 9.52
N ASP A 185 -102.64 -25.47 10.11
CA ASP A 185 -103.98 -25.73 10.60
C ASP A 185 -105.01 -25.81 9.47
N THR A 186 -106.28 -26.04 9.84
CA THR A 186 -107.41 -26.11 8.89
C THR A 186 -107.65 -24.81 8.10
N SER A 187 -107.08 -23.69 8.53
CA SER A 187 -107.14 -22.38 7.87
C SER A 187 -105.94 -22.15 6.93
N GLY A 188 -104.95 -23.05 6.93
CA GLY A 188 -103.73 -22.93 6.14
C GLY A 188 -102.62 -22.13 6.83
N GLU A 189 -102.74 -21.83 8.13
CA GLU A 189 -101.74 -21.07 8.90
C GLU A 189 -100.83 -22.01 9.71
N PRO A 190 -99.52 -21.70 9.87
CA PRO A 190 -98.62 -22.53 10.68
C PRO A 190 -99.11 -22.68 12.14
N ILE A 191 -99.18 -23.92 12.63
CA ILE A 191 -99.64 -24.21 14.01
C ILE A 191 -98.67 -23.60 15.04
N ALA A 192 -97.37 -23.61 14.73
CA ALA A 192 -96.34 -22.97 15.56
C ALA A 192 -96.03 -21.55 15.02
N PRO A 193 -95.93 -20.53 15.89
CA PRO A 193 -95.66 -19.16 15.45
C PRO A 193 -94.26 -19.04 14.82
N LEU A 194 -94.17 -18.20 13.79
CA LEU A 194 -92.93 -17.93 13.05
C LEU A 194 -92.01 -16.99 13.83
N ASN A 195 -90.72 -17.32 13.92
CA ASN A 195 -89.74 -16.48 14.62
C ASN A 195 -89.02 -15.51 13.66
N LYS A 196 -89.78 -14.60 13.07
CA LYS A 196 -89.26 -13.61 12.10
C LYS A 196 -88.24 -12.65 12.72
N ALA A 197 -88.37 -12.35 14.01
CA ALA A 197 -87.43 -11.49 14.73
C ALA A 197 -86.03 -12.10 14.80
N ARG A 198 -85.93 -13.39 15.15
CA ARG A 198 -84.65 -14.12 15.19
C ARG A 198 -84.00 -14.24 13.82
N LEU A 199 -84.79 -14.47 12.76
CA LEU A 199 -84.26 -14.52 11.39
C LEU A 199 -83.67 -13.17 10.96
N SER A 200 -84.38 -12.08 11.24
CA SER A 200 -83.90 -10.72 10.93
C SER A 200 -82.63 -10.36 11.70
N GLU A 201 -82.51 -10.78 12.96
CA GLU A 201 -81.30 -10.60 13.75
C GLU A 201 -80.09 -11.36 13.16
N LEU A 202 -80.28 -12.63 12.80
CA LEU A 202 -79.23 -13.47 12.20
C LEU A 202 -78.80 -12.98 10.82
N GLU A 203 -79.75 -12.53 10.00
CA GLU A 203 -79.48 -11.91 8.70
C GLU A 203 -78.69 -10.61 8.86
N SER A 204 -79.11 -9.72 9.78
CA SER A 204 -78.39 -8.49 10.08
C SER A 204 -76.96 -8.78 10.56
N ARG A 205 -76.79 -9.75 11.46
CA ARG A 205 -75.47 -10.15 11.96
C ARG A 205 -74.57 -10.68 10.84
N THR A 206 -75.10 -11.51 9.95
CA THR A 206 -74.36 -12.06 8.81
C THR A 206 -73.91 -10.93 7.88
N ASN A 207 -74.81 -10.02 7.50
CA ASN A 207 -74.50 -8.89 6.63
C ASN A 207 -73.48 -7.93 7.26
N GLN A 208 -73.58 -7.69 8.57
CA GLN A 208 -72.60 -6.87 9.30
C GLN A 208 -71.20 -7.49 9.25
N LEU A 209 -71.06 -8.79 9.47
CA LEU A 209 -69.76 -9.47 9.45
C LEU A 209 -69.15 -9.50 8.04
N ILE A 210 -69.96 -9.73 7.00
CA ILE A 210 -69.52 -9.67 5.60
C ILE A 210 -69.01 -8.27 5.26
N ASN A 211 -69.78 -7.23 5.57
CA ASN A 211 -69.40 -5.85 5.30
C ASN A 211 -68.14 -5.44 6.09
N ALA A 212 -67.99 -5.91 7.33
CA ALA A 212 -66.83 -5.66 8.17
C ALA A 212 -65.55 -6.37 7.66
N ALA A 213 -65.69 -7.48 6.93
CA ALA A 213 -64.57 -8.15 6.25
C ALA A 213 -64.23 -7.46 4.93
N GLN A 214 -65.24 -7.07 4.13
CA GLN A 214 -65.05 -6.44 2.82
C GLN A 214 -64.46 -5.03 2.91
N SER A 215 -64.88 -4.23 3.90
CA SER A 215 -64.35 -2.87 4.12
C SER A 215 -62.87 -2.82 4.50
N ARG A 216 -62.26 -3.97 4.84
CA ARG A 216 -60.84 -4.11 5.15
C ARG A 216 -60.03 -4.83 4.07
N SER A 217 -60.71 -5.35 3.05
CA SER A 217 -60.07 -6.00 1.91
C SER A 217 -59.82 -5.02 0.75
N GLN A 218 -60.26 -3.76 0.87
CA GLN A 218 -60.07 -2.68 -0.11
C GLN A 218 -58.94 -1.75 0.33
#